data_AF-A0A5C6B124-F1
#
_entry.id   AF-A0A5C6B124-F1
#
_cell.length_a   1.000
_cell.length_b   1.000
_cell.length_c   1.000
_cell.angle_alpha   90.00
_cell.angle_beta   90.00
_cell.angle_gamma   90.00
#
_symmetry.space_group_name_H-M   'P 1'
#
loop_
_entity.id
_entity.type
_entity.pdbx_description
1 polymer ?
#
loop_
_entity_poly.entity_id
_entity_poly.type
_entity_poly.pdbx_seq_one_letter_code
_entity_poly.pdbx_strand_id
1 'polypeptide(L)'
;MTKLETMDSRNQADQSTEGHCQYQSTIDGLRLSLNEALIGKSDIVELVLACVLSRGHILFDDLPGLGKTTLAKAVARVVGGKFARVQCTPDLLPGDITGFNIFNQKSRSFEFREGPIFSDVLLADEINRATPRTQSALFEAMAERQVTIDNQTYPLSKSFIVIATQNPVESHGAFPLPEAQLDRFSMKLRIGYPDPSSELSMLAAHVGPQEQNPTASKAIIDPAQLQMLQQHVAGVSVDVNVQKYLVELATATRNHRDVTLGLSPRGLLTWQRAAQAWAHLQRRDFVVPDDIQHVAGPILEVRLAVDIDSGPKIVKEILESVPVPVLN
;
A
#
# COMPACT_ATOMS: atom_id res chain seq x y z
N MET A 1 28.27 -32.50 52.29
CA MET A 1 27.66 -33.30 51.19
C MET A 1 26.29 -33.72 51.69
N THR A 2 25.15 -33.18 51.28
CA THR A 2 24.72 -32.70 49.96
C THR A 2 23.47 -31.85 50.21
N LYS A 3 23.50 -30.54 50.00
CA LYS A 3 22.35 -29.62 50.03
C LYS A 3 22.79 -28.26 49.48
N LEU A 4 23.24 -28.22 48.22
CA LEU A 4 23.59 -26.96 47.55
C LEU A 4 23.65 -27.15 46.02
N GLU A 5 22.59 -27.64 45.38
CA GLU A 5 22.62 -27.81 43.92
C GLU A 5 21.24 -27.78 43.20
N THR A 6 20.19 -27.22 43.81
CA THR A 6 18.86 -27.16 43.16
C THR A 6 18.15 -25.81 43.26
N MET A 7 18.88 -24.69 43.36
CA MET A 7 18.27 -23.35 43.37
C MET A 7 18.77 -22.39 42.27
N ASP A 8 19.59 -22.84 41.32
CA ASP A 8 20.15 -21.97 40.26
C ASP A 8 19.59 -22.19 38.84
N SER A 9 18.58 -23.04 38.65
CA SER A 9 18.00 -23.33 37.33
C SER A 9 16.59 -22.76 37.10
N ARG A 10 16.09 -21.91 38.00
CA ARG A 10 14.77 -21.25 37.88
C ARG A 10 14.82 -19.74 37.68
N ASN A 11 16.00 -19.14 37.57
CA ASN A 11 16.15 -17.67 37.54
C ASN A 11 16.74 -17.10 36.23
N GLN A 12 16.67 -17.86 35.13
CA GLN A 12 17.06 -17.40 33.77
C GLN A 12 15.89 -17.32 32.78
N ALA A 13 14.66 -17.60 33.21
CA ALA A 13 13.49 -17.61 32.34
C ALA A 13 12.55 -16.39 32.50
N ASP A 14 12.96 -15.35 33.25
CA ASP A 14 12.06 -14.25 33.63
C ASP A 14 12.66 -12.85 33.39
N GLN A 15 13.38 -12.69 32.27
CA GLN A 15 13.83 -11.37 31.76
C GLN A 15 13.12 -10.97 30.46
N SER A 16 11.85 -11.38 30.29
CA SER A 16 11.00 -10.92 29.18
C SER A 16 9.96 -9.91 29.66
N THR A 17 10.41 -8.78 30.19
CA THR A 17 9.52 -7.69 30.63
C THR A 17 10.13 -6.34 30.32
N GLU A 18 10.15 -6.01 29.04
CA GLU A 18 9.91 -4.68 28.45
C GLU A 18 9.91 -4.89 26.92
N GLY A 19 8.74 -5.26 26.39
CA GLY A 19 8.52 -5.69 25.01
C GLY A 19 8.65 -4.54 24.01
N HIS A 20 9.87 -4.07 23.78
CA HIS A 20 10.16 -3.20 22.65
C HIS A 20 10.27 -4.06 21.39
N CYS A 21 9.24 -3.99 20.54
CA CYS A 21 9.36 -4.49 19.17
C CYS A 21 10.57 -3.84 18.51
N GLN A 22 11.50 -4.65 17.99
CA GLN A 22 12.76 -4.18 17.40
C GLN A 22 12.56 -3.20 16.21
N TYR A 23 11.35 -3.18 15.64
CA TYR A 23 10.99 -2.34 14.50
C TYR A 23 10.28 -1.03 14.90
N GLN A 24 9.99 -0.81 16.19
CA GLN A 24 9.18 0.34 16.62
C GLN A 24 9.84 1.67 16.28
N SER A 25 11.14 1.82 16.54
CA SER A 25 11.89 3.04 16.23
C SER A 25 11.91 3.33 14.73
N THR A 26 12.03 2.28 13.92
CA THR A 26 11.97 2.35 12.47
C THR A 26 10.60 2.84 12.01
N ILE A 27 9.51 2.24 12.50
CA ILE A 27 8.14 2.62 12.15
C ILE A 27 7.85 4.06 12.56
N ASP A 28 8.25 4.47 13.77
CA ASP A 28 8.06 5.84 14.24
C ASP A 28 8.83 6.84 13.37
N GLY A 29 10.02 6.48 12.90
CA GLY A 29 10.77 7.26 11.91
C GLY A 29 10.03 7.39 10.57
N LEU A 30 9.54 6.26 10.02
CA LEU A 30 8.77 6.25 8.76
C LEU A 30 7.53 7.15 8.87
N ARG A 31 6.78 6.98 9.97
CA ARG A 31 5.57 7.75 10.29
C ARG A 31 5.86 9.24 10.38
N LEU A 32 6.90 9.64 11.10
CA LEU A 32 7.29 11.05 11.23
C LEU A 32 7.57 11.66 9.85
N SER A 33 8.41 11.00 9.05
CA SER A 33 8.81 11.52 7.74
C SER A 33 7.65 11.57 6.73
N LEU A 34 6.67 10.67 6.81
CA LEU A 34 5.48 10.74 5.97
C LEU A 34 4.49 11.82 6.43
N ASN A 35 4.35 12.07 7.73
CA ASN A 35 3.53 13.16 8.25
C ASN A 35 4.09 14.55 7.92
N GLU A 36 5.42 14.68 7.83
CA GLU A 36 6.07 15.91 7.31
C GLU A 36 5.74 16.15 5.84
N ALA A 37 5.57 15.09 5.05
CA ALA A 37 5.24 15.17 3.64
C ALA A 37 3.74 15.43 3.37
N LEU A 38 2.87 15.02 4.29
CA LEU A 38 1.42 15.15 4.19
C LEU A 38 0.81 15.70 5.49
N ILE A 39 0.74 17.03 5.57
CA ILE A 39 0.30 17.76 6.77
C ILE A 39 -1.19 17.53 7.04
N GLY A 40 -1.54 17.25 8.29
CA GLY A 40 -2.93 17.17 8.76
C GLY A 40 -3.68 15.89 8.37
N LYS A 41 -2.98 14.87 7.86
CA LYS A 41 -3.59 13.63 7.34
C LYS A 41 -2.98 12.37 7.95
N SER A 42 -2.84 12.35 9.27
CA SER A 42 -2.21 11.25 10.01
C SER A 42 -2.86 9.88 9.71
N ASP A 43 -4.19 9.82 9.62
CA ASP A 43 -4.90 8.57 9.33
C ASP A 43 -4.55 8.01 7.94
N ILE A 44 -4.39 8.87 6.94
CA ILE A 44 -3.96 8.47 5.60
C ILE A 44 -2.52 7.97 5.63
N VAL A 45 -1.65 8.61 6.43
CA VAL A 45 -0.27 8.15 6.61
C VAL A 45 -0.23 6.75 7.24
N GLU A 46 -1.04 6.47 8.26
CA GLU A 46 -1.14 5.12 8.83
C GLU A 46 -1.63 4.09 7.81
N LEU A 47 -2.65 4.42 7.00
CA LEU A 47 -3.15 3.52 5.96
C LEU A 47 -2.11 3.27 4.85
N VAL A 48 -1.34 4.29 4.47
CA VAL A 48 -0.22 4.16 3.52
C VAL A 48 0.85 3.26 4.08
N LEU A 49 1.24 3.44 5.35
CA LEU A 49 2.18 2.54 6.02
C LEU A 49 1.63 1.12 6.07
N ALA A 50 0.37 0.93 6.46
CA ALA A 50 -0.26 -0.38 6.50
C ALA A 50 -0.24 -1.05 5.12
N CYS A 51 -0.49 -0.30 4.05
CA CYS A 51 -0.40 -0.80 2.67
C CYS A 51 1.04 -1.20 2.28
N VAL A 52 2.02 -0.34 2.55
CA VAL A 52 3.45 -0.62 2.26
C VAL A 52 3.93 -1.86 3.03
N LEU A 53 3.59 -1.96 4.31
CA LEU A 53 3.96 -3.07 5.18
C LEU A 53 3.22 -4.38 4.83
N SER A 54 2.02 -4.28 4.26
CA SER A 54 1.28 -5.42 3.72
C SER A 54 1.68 -5.82 2.31
N ARG A 55 2.70 -5.16 1.72
CA ARG A 55 3.19 -5.37 0.34
C ARG A 55 2.14 -5.03 -0.73
N GLY A 56 1.25 -4.12 -0.41
CA GLY A 56 0.13 -3.72 -1.26
C GLY A 56 0.46 -2.59 -2.23
N HIS A 57 -0.42 -2.44 -3.22
CA HIS A 57 -0.44 -1.29 -4.13
C HIS A 57 -1.57 -0.32 -3.75
N ILE A 58 -1.36 0.98 -3.96
CA ILE A 58 -2.31 2.03 -3.58
C ILE A 58 -2.93 2.63 -4.84
N LEU A 59 -4.25 2.82 -4.83
CA LEU A 59 -4.96 3.65 -5.79
C LEU A 59 -5.48 4.90 -5.07
N PHE A 60 -4.99 6.07 -5.44
CA PHE A 60 -5.55 7.34 -4.98
C PHE A 60 -6.65 7.82 -5.91
N ASP A 61 -7.82 8.10 -5.34
CA ASP A 61 -9.01 8.57 -6.04
C ASP A 61 -9.40 9.96 -5.54
N ASP A 62 -8.64 10.99 -5.92
CA ASP A 62 -9.06 12.37 -5.68
C ASP A 62 -8.60 13.30 -6.79
N LEU A 63 -9.02 14.57 -6.67
CA LEU A 63 -8.61 15.68 -7.50
C LEU A 63 -7.07 15.88 -7.55
N PRO A 64 -6.58 16.47 -8.66
CA PRO A 64 -5.18 16.89 -8.77
C PRO A 64 -4.77 17.87 -7.66
N GLY A 65 -3.47 17.88 -7.33
CA GLY A 65 -2.89 18.88 -6.41
C GLY A 65 -2.98 18.57 -4.91
N LEU A 66 -3.62 17.47 -4.51
CA LEU A 66 -3.78 17.10 -3.08
C LEU A 66 -2.57 16.37 -2.47
N GLY A 67 -1.35 16.65 -2.92
CA GLY A 67 -0.13 16.10 -2.28
C GLY A 67 0.20 14.62 -2.57
N LYS A 68 -0.54 13.92 -3.43
CA LYS A 68 -0.28 12.51 -3.82
C LYS A 68 1.16 12.26 -4.30
N THR A 69 1.65 13.14 -5.20
CA THR A 69 3.02 13.04 -5.72
C THR A 69 4.07 13.27 -4.63
N THR A 70 3.80 14.19 -3.69
CA THR A 70 4.67 14.46 -2.55
C THR A 70 4.76 13.24 -1.65
N LEU A 71 3.62 12.63 -1.34
CA LEU A 71 3.53 11.40 -0.55
C LEU A 71 4.25 10.23 -1.23
N ALA A 72 4.04 10.00 -2.53
CA ALA A 72 4.70 8.91 -3.26
C ALA A 72 6.23 9.05 -3.26
N LYS A 73 6.73 10.28 -3.45
CA LYS A 73 8.17 10.58 -3.34
C LYS A 73 8.68 10.38 -1.91
N ALA A 74 7.90 10.75 -0.90
CA ALA A 74 8.25 10.52 0.50
C ALA A 74 8.35 9.03 0.80
N VAL A 75 7.38 8.22 0.37
CA VAL A 75 7.42 6.75 0.50
C VAL A 75 8.70 6.18 -0.13
N ALA A 76 9.01 6.53 -1.37
CA ALA A 76 10.22 6.05 -2.04
C ALA A 76 11.51 6.44 -1.30
N ARG A 77 11.54 7.66 -0.76
CA ARG A 77 12.67 8.18 0.00
C ARG A 77 12.87 7.43 1.31
N VAL A 78 11.80 7.24 2.10
CA VAL A 78 11.91 6.63 3.43
C VAL A 78 12.26 5.14 3.35
N VAL A 79 11.84 4.45 2.27
CA VAL A 79 12.17 3.03 2.03
C VAL A 79 13.51 2.83 1.31
N GLY A 80 14.23 3.90 0.98
CA GLY A 80 15.54 3.84 0.34
C GLY A 80 15.53 3.23 -1.07
N GLY A 81 14.37 3.25 -1.73
CA GLY A 81 14.16 2.61 -3.03
C GLY A 81 14.36 3.55 -4.22
N LYS A 82 14.58 2.98 -5.41
CA LYS A 82 14.50 3.70 -6.68
C LYS A 82 13.08 4.19 -6.89
N PHE A 83 12.93 5.48 -7.20
CA PHE A 83 11.65 6.09 -7.56
C PHE A 83 11.53 6.24 -9.07
N ALA A 84 10.40 5.87 -9.65
CA ALA A 84 10.02 6.24 -11.00
C ALA A 84 8.63 6.87 -11.02
N ARG A 85 8.41 7.73 -12.01
CA ARG A 85 7.12 8.37 -12.26
C ARG A 85 6.75 8.20 -13.72
N VAL A 86 5.51 7.79 -13.97
CA VAL A 86 4.87 7.75 -15.28
C VAL A 86 3.63 8.61 -15.23
N GLN A 87 3.49 9.49 -16.21
CA GLN A 87 2.22 10.12 -16.51
C GLN A 87 1.49 9.24 -17.51
N CYS A 88 0.31 8.76 -17.16
CA CYS A 88 -0.50 7.99 -18.08
C CYS A 88 -1.21 8.94 -19.06
N THR A 89 -0.97 8.71 -20.34
CA THR A 89 -1.56 9.45 -21.45
C THR A 89 -2.10 8.48 -22.49
N PRO A 90 -3.02 8.90 -23.38
CA PRO A 90 -3.60 8.00 -24.38
C PRO A 90 -2.59 7.42 -25.38
N ASP A 91 -1.44 8.07 -25.56
CA ASP A 91 -0.34 7.67 -26.44
C ASP A 91 0.71 6.78 -25.75
N LEU A 92 0.65 6.61 -24.43
CA LEU A 92 1.59 5.78 -23.68
C LEU A 92 1.50 4.32 -24.14
N LEU A 93 2.63 3.74 -24.55
CA LEU A 93 2.70 2.37 -25.02
C LEU A 93 3.04 1.40 -23.88
N PRO A 94 2.66 0.11 -23.99
CA PRO A 94 3.07 -0.90 -23.01
C PRO A 94 4.58 -0.96 -22.79
N GLY A 95 5.37 -0.84 -23.87
CA GLY A 95 6.84 -0.86 -23.81
C GLY A 95 7.44 0.34 -23.07
N ASP A 96 6.75 1.48 -23.00
CA ASP A 96 7.19 2.64 -22.21
C ASP A 96 7.07 2.37 -20.70
N ILE A 97 6.26 1.38 -20.30
CA ILE A 97 6.08 0.94 -18.92
C ILE A 97 7.02 -0.24 -18.61
N THR A 98 7.01 -1.26 -19.46
CA THR A 98 7.74 -2.52 -19.22
C THR A 98 9.19 -2.46 -19.66
N GLY A 99 9.57 -1.51 -20.51
CA GLY A 99 10.86 -1.49 -21.18
C GLY A 99 10.83 -2.14 -22.56
N PHE A 100 11.93 -1.99 -23.29
CA PHE A 100 12.08 -2.47 -24.66
C PHE A 100 13.55 -2.76 -25.00
N ASN A 101 13.78 -3.59 -26.01
CA ASN A 101 15.12 -3.85 -26.54
C ASN A 101 15.49 -2.83 -27.62
N ILE A 102 16.64 -2.16 -27.46
CA ILE A 102 17.18 -1.25 -28.46
C ILE A 102 18.43 -1.85 -29.10
N PHE A 103 18.54 -1.78 -30.43
CA PHE A 103 19.73 -2.24 -31.13
C PHE A 103 20.88 -1.24 -30.92
N ASN A 104 21.94 -1.66 -30.24
CA ASN A 104 23.14 -0.86 -30.08
C ASN A 104 24.09 -1.10 -31.26
N GLN A 105 24.27 -0.09 -32.10
CA GLN A 105 25.10 -0.18 -33.30
C GLN A 105 26.58 -0.45 -33.02
N LYS A 106 27.09 -0.07 -31.83
CA LYS A 106 28.50 -0.28 -31.46
C LYS A 106 28.77 -1.73 -31.09
N SER A 107 27.92 -2.32 -30.24
CA SER A 107 28.03 -3.71 -29.80
C SER A 107 27.41 -4.70 -30.79
N ARG A 108 26.60 -4.21 -31.75
CA ARG A 108 25.79 -5.01 -32.68
C ARG A 108 24.88 -6.01 -31.95
N SER A 109 24.43 -5.65 -30.76
CA SER A 109 23.54 -6.44 -29.92
C SER A 109 22.29 -5.65 -29.55
N PHE A 110 21.21 -6.37 -29.27
CA PHE A 110 20.04 -5.78 -28.60
C PHE A 110 20.35 -5.61 -27.11
N GLU A 111 20.14 -4.41 -26.60
CA GLU A 111 20.29 -4.06 -25.19
C GLU A 111 18.92 -3.74 -24.60
N PHE A 112 18.61 -4.40 -23.49
CA PHE A 112 17.37 -4.13 -22.77
C PHE A 112 17.44 -2.77 -22.08
N ARG A 113 16.45 -1.92 -22.36
CA ARG A 113 16.21 -0.67 -21.65
C ARG A 113 15.05 -0.89 -20.69
N GLU A 114 15.39 -0.91 -19.40
CA GLU A 114 14.42 -1.05 -18.31
C GLU A 114 13.38 0.08 -18.38
N GLY A 115 12.11 -0.31 -18.30
CA GLY A 115 11.02 0.61 -18.09
C GLY A 115 10.90 1.07 -16.62
N PRO A 116 10.02 2.03 -16.34
CA PRO A 116 9.80 2.59 -15.00
C PRO A 116 9.32 1.56 -13.95
N ILE A 117 8.77 0.41 -14.35
CA ILE A 117 8.39 -0.66 -13.41
C ILE A 117 9.57 -1.32 -12.69
N PHE A 118 10.81 -1.15 -13.17
CA PHE A 118 12.03 -1.65 -12.51
C PHE A 118 12.51 -0.76 -11.35
N SER A 119 11.66 0.19 -10.93
CA SER A 119 11.82 0.95 -9.69
C SER A 119 11.33 0.15 -8.47
N ASP A 120 11.62 0.63 -7.26
CA ASP A 120 11.02 0.10 -6.03
C ASP A 120 9.67 0.77 -5.77
N VAL A 121 9.54 2.06 -6.08
CA VAL A 121 8.28 2.79 -5.96
C VAL A 121 7.96 3.46 -7.30
N LEU A 122 6.88 3.01 -7.91
CA LEU A 122 6.33 3.58 -9.14
C LEU A 122 5.11 4.45 -8.83
N LEU A 123 5.18 5.73 -9.17
CA LEU A 123 4.02 6.60 -9.26
C LEU A 123 3.44 6.56 -10.68
N ALA A 124 2.21 6.07 -10.83
CA ALA A 124 1.46 6.06 -12.08
C ALA A 124 0.34 7.09 -12.02
N ASP A 125 0.58 8.30 -12.52
CA ASP A 125 -0.39 9.40 -12.48
C ASP A 125 -1.46 9.24 -13.57
N GLU A 126 -2.73 9.43 -13.18
CA GLU A 126 -3.88 9.37 -14.09
C GLU A 126 -4.00 8.06 -14.86
N ILE A 127 -3.88 6.92 -14.17
CA ILE A 127 -3.86 5.57 -14.77
C ILE A 127 -5.07 5.31 -15.70
N ASN A 128 -6.21 5.95 -15.41
CA ASN A 128 -7.41 5.88 -16.23
C ASN A 128 -7.26 6.57 -17.60
N ARG A 129 -6.21 7.34 -17.89
CA ARG A 129 -5.97 7.94 -19.22
C ARG A 129 -5.16 7.05 -20.16
N ALA A 130 -4.48 6.03 -19.63
CA ALA A 130 -3.76 5.06 -20.44
C ALA A 130 -4.73 4.09 -21.13
N THR A 131 -4.38 3.63 -22.34
CA THR A 131 -5.19 2.64 -23.05
C THR A 131 -5.32 1.32 -22.25
N PRO A 132 -6.38 0.52 -22.44
CA PRO A 132 -6.55 -0.76 -21.74
C PRO A 132 -5.37 -1.72 -21.91
N ARG A 133 -4.69 -1.67 -23.08
CA ARG A 133 -3.50 -2.49 -23.35
C ARG A 133 -2.32 -2.06 -22.49
N THR A 134 -2.10 -0.76 -22.33
CA THR A 134 -1.03 -0.19 -21.50
C THR A 134 -1.31 -0.41 -20.02
N GLN A 135 -2.55 -0.23 -19.58
CA GLN A 135 -2.99 -0.57 -18.22
C GLN A 135 -2.74 -2.06 -17.91
N SER A 136 -3.06 -2.96 -18.85
CA SER A 136 -2.86 -4.40 -18.68
C SER A 136 -1.40 -4.77 -18.44
N ALA A 137 -0.45 -4.11 -19.11
CA ALA A 137 0.98 -4.34 -18.92
C ALA A 137 1.44 -3.96 -17.50
N LEU A 138 0.94 -2.84 -16.96
CA LEU A 138 1.20 -2.45 -15.56
C LEU A 138 0.57 -3.45 -14.58
N PHE A 139 -0.65 -3.90 -14.86
CA PHE A 139 -1.36 -4.86 -14.00
C PHE A 139 -0.75 -6.26 -14.00
N GLU A 140 -0.17 -6.70 -15.12
CA GLU A 140 0.63 -7.92 -15.19
C GLU A 140 1.86 -7.80 -14.29
N ALA A 141 2.61 -6.69 -14.44
CA ALA A 141 3.77 -6.39 -13.60
C ALA A 141 3.42 -6.36 -12.09
N MET A 142 2.28 -5.79 -11.71
CA MET A 142 1.80 -5.78 -10.32
C MET A 142 1.47 -7.17 -9.79
N ALA A 143 0.80 -8.01 -10.61
CA ALA A 143 0.36 -9.32 -10.18
C ALA A 143 1.51 -10.34 -10.11
N GLU A 144 2.33 -10.39 -11.15
CA GLU A 144 3.35 -11.41 -11.33
C GLU A 144 4.71 -10.99 -10.73
N ARG A 145 4.90 -9.69 -10.45
CA ARG A 145 6.19 -9.11 -10.02
C ARG A 145 7.35 -9.46 -10.95
N GLN A 146 7.04 -9.64 -12.23
CA GLN A 146 7.98 -9.87 -13.32
C GLN A 146 7.32 -9.45 -14.63
N VAL A 147 8.11 -9.25 -15.68
CA VAL A 147 7.62 -9.04 -17.04
C VAL A 147 8.39 -9.91 -18.02
N THR A 148 7.75 -10.33 -19.10
CA THR A 148 8.41 -11.09 -20.17
C THR A 148 8.45 -10.27 -21.45
N ILE A 149 9.66 -10.05 -21.97
CA ILE A 149 9.93 -9.25 -23.17
C ILE A 149 10.82 -10.08 -24.08
N ASP A 150 10.39 -10.29 -25.32
CA ASP A 150 11.09 -11.10 -26.33
C ASP A 150 11.53 -12.48 -25.81
N ASN A 151 10.62 -13.19 -25.14
CA ASN A 151 10.84 -14.50 -24.49
C ASN A 151 11.84 -14.51 -23.32
N GLN A 152 12.28 -13.36 -22.83
CA GLN A 152 13.10 -13.25 -21.63
C GLN A 152 12.29 -12.66 -20.48
N THR A 153 12.28 -13.36 -19.36
CA THR A 153 11.59 -12.90 -18.14
C THR A 153 12.55 -12.10 -17.27
N TYR A 154 12.10 -10.93 -16.84
CA TYR A 154 12.82 -9.99 -15.99
C TYR A 154 12.06 -9.83 -14.67
N PRO A 155 12.65 -10.21 -13.52
CA PRO A 155 12.01 -10.03 -12.22
C PRO A 155 12.03 -8.55 -11.81
N LEU A 156 10.97 -8.10 -11.14
CA LEU A 156 10.91 -6.78 -10.52
C LEU A 156 11.52 -6.79 -9.12
N SER A 157 11.69 -5.61 -8.52
CA SER A 157 12.14 -5.49 -7.14
C SER A 157 11.19 -6.22 -6.18
N LYS A 158 11.77 -6.87 -5.14
CA LYS A 158 10.98 -7.44 -4.03
C LYS A 158 10.26 -6.38 -3.21
N SER A 159 10.67 -5.12 -3.34
CA SER A 159 10.08 -3.95 -2.72
C SER A 159 9.20 -3.15 -3.68
N PHE A 160 8.94 -3.68 -4.89
CA PHE A 160 8.10 -3.03 -5.90
C PHE A 160 6.70 -2.74 -5.36
N ILE A 161 6.37 -1.45 -5.32
CA ILE A 161 5.08 -0.90 -4.92
C ILE A 161 4.64 0.09 -6.00
N VAL A 162 3.34 0.08 -6.28
CA VAL A 162 2.71 1.00 -7.24
C VAL A 162 1.78 1.90 -6.46
N ILE A 163 1.94 3.19 -6.66
CA ILE A 163 1.03 4.23 -6.21
C ILE A 163 0.40 4.80 -7.47
N ALA A 164 -0.82 4.41 -7.77
CA ALA A 164 -1.56 4.93 -8.92
C ALA A 164 -2.48 6.06 -8.49
N THR A 165 -2.73 7.01 -9.38
CA THR A 165 -3.74 8.05 -9.18
C THR A 165 -4.75 7.99 -10.30
N GLN A 166 -6.01 8.30 -10.01
CA GLN A 166 -7.06 8.48 -11.01
C GLN A 166 -7.84 9.76 -10.69
N ASN A 167 -8.30 10.45 -11.74
CA ASN A 167 -9.16 11.62 -11.59
C ASN A 167 -10.62 11.21 -11.84
N PRO A 168 -11.51 11.29 -10.83
CA PRO A 168 -12.90 10.86 -10.97
C PRO A 168 -13.76 11.81 -11.80
N VAL A 169 -13.33 13.07 -12.01
CA VAL A 169 -14.14 14.11 -12.64
C VAL A 169 -13.99 14.14 -14.17
N GLU A 170 -12.84 13.72 -14.70
CA GLU A 170 -12.57 13.75 -16.13
C GLU A 170 -13.04 12.46 -16.82
N SER A 171 -14.24 12.51 -17.39
CA SER A 171 -14.82 11.42 -18.19
C SER A 171 -14.40 11.46 -19.66
N HIS A 172 -13.92 12.59 -20.18
CA HIS A 172 -13.48 12.70 -21.57
C HIS A 172 -12.06 12.15 -21.76
N GLY A 173 -11.96 11.03 -22.50
CA GLY A 173 -10.67 10.39 -22.81
C GLY A 173 -10.13 9.48 -21.72
N ALA A 174 -10.95 9.14 -20.72
CA ALA A 174 -10.62 8.15 -19.70
C ALA A 174 -11.13 6.75 -20.08
N PHE A 175 -10.27 5.75 -19.89
CA PHE A 175 -10.55 4.33 -19.95
C PHE A 175 -10.78 3.81 -18.51
N PRO A 176 -12.02 3.44 -18.14
CA PRO A 176 -12.32 2.97 -16.80
C PRO A 176 -11.53 1.69 -16.49
N LEU A 177 -11.06 1.57 -15.25
CA LEU A 177 -10.34 0.38 -14.80
C LEU A 177 -11.34 -0.77 -14.61
N PRO A 178 -11.15 -1.91 -15.29
CA PRO A 178 -12.01 -3.07 -15.07
C PRO A 178 -11.92 -3.56 -13.63
N GLU A 179 -13.03 -4.03 -13.05
CA GLU A 179 -13.10 -4.54 -11.68
C GLU A 179 -12.08 -5.66 -11.40
N ALA A 180 -11.90 -6.57 -12.37
CA ALA A 180 -10.90 -7.63 -12.30
C ALA A 180 -9.46 -7.10 -12.18
N GLN A 181 -9.20 -5.89 -12.68
CA GLN A 181 -7.91 -5.20 -12.56
C GLN A 181 -7.79 -4.46 -11.23
N LEU A 182 -8.86 -3.81 -10.77
CA LEU A 182 -8.88 -3.09 -9.50
C LEU A 182 -8.55 -3.97 -8.30
N ASP A 183 -8.92 -5.26 -8.34
CA ASP A 183 -8.59 -6.22 -7.28
C ASP A 183 -7.06 -6.43 -7.07
N ARG A 184 -6.21 -5.95 -8.00
CA ARG A 184 -4.74 -5.91 -7.84
C ARG A 184 -4.25 -4.78 -6.93
N PHE A 185 -5.06 -3.74 -6.72
CA PHE A 185 -4.76 -2.71 -5.72
C PHE A 185 -5.19 -3.20 -4.35
N SER A 186 -4.38 -2.95 -3.33
CA SER A 186 -4.71 -3.36 -1.97
C SER A 186 -5.68 -2.39 -1.32
N MET A 187 -5.45 -1.10 -1.50
CA MET A 187 -6.26 -0.04 -0.92
C MET A 187 -6.59 1.04 -1.94
N LYS A 188 -7.82 1.54 -1.88
CA LYS A 188 -8.23 2.81 -2.49
C LYS A 188 -8.30 3.86 -1.40
N LEU A 189 -7.53 4.94 -1.56
CA LEU A 189 -7.41 6.01 -0.57
C LEU A 189 -7.84 7.35 -1.16
N ARG A 190 -8.35 8.22 -0.28
CA ARG A 190 -8.70 9.61 -0.58
C ARG A 190 -7.99 10.52 0.42
N ILE A 191 -7.19 11.45 -0.07
CA ILE A 191 -6.51 12.43 0.79
C ILE A 191 -7.50 13.53 1.21
N GLY A 192 -8.33 14.00 0.27
CA GLY A 192 -9.16 15.19 0.44
C GLY A 192 -8.38 16.48 0.67
N TYR A 193 -9.08 17.60 0.79
CA TYR A 193 -8.46 18.89 1.12
C TYR A 193 -7.91 18.88 2.55
N PRO A 194 -6.75 19.51 2.81
CA PRO A 194 -6.31 19.77 4.16
C PRO A 194 -7.31 20.66 4.90
N ASP A 195 -7.35 20.54 6.23
CA ASP A 195 -8.15 21.45 7.04
C ASP A 195 -7.52 22.86 7.03
N PRO A 196 -8.28 23.92 7.39
CA PRO A 196 -7.78 25.29 7.33
C PRO A 196 -6.49 25.54 8.13
N SER A 197 -6.26 24.84 9.24
CA SER A 197 -5.04 25.02 10.04
C SER A 197 -3.82 24.39 9.37
N SER A 198 -4.02 23.25 8.69
CA SER A 198 -3.02 22.62 7.84
C SER A 198 -2.71 23.47 6.60
N GLU A 199 -3.73 24.07 5.96
CA GLU A 199 -3.53 25.00 4.84
C GLU A 199 -2.73 26.24 5.25
N LEU A 200 -3.04 26.83 6.41
CA LEU A 200 -2.26 27.93 6.96
C LEU A 200 -0.80 27.54 7.24
N SER A 201 -0.58 26.34 7.77
CA SER A 201 0.78 25.81 8.00
C SER A 201 1.54 25.60 6.70
N MET A 202 0.87 25.10 5.66
CA MET A 202 1.44 24.96 4.32
C MET A 202 1.82 26.32 3.71
N LEU A 203 0.97 27.33 3.85
CA LEU A 203 1.25 28.70 3.40
C LEU A 203 2.46 29.27 4.13
N ALA A 204 2.51 29.13 5.46
CA ALA A 204 3.63 29.60 6.28
C ALA A 204 4.96 28.93 5.89
N ALA A 205 4.94 27.62 5.62
CA ALA A 205 6.10 26.86 5.17
C ALA A 205 6.60 27.27 3.77
N HIS A 206 5.77 27.94 2.96
CA HIS A 206 6.14 28.43 1.63
C HIS A 206 6.58 29.91 1.60
N VAL A 207 6.70 30.59 2.76
CA VAL A 207 7.18 31.98 2.83
C VAL A 207 8.72 32.00 2.92
N GLY A 208 9.39 32.59 1.91
CA GLY A 208 10.84 32.77 1.86
C GLY A 208 11.45 32.28 0.54
N PRO A 209 12.77 32.44 0.31
CA PRO A 209 13.44 31.78 -0.81
C PRO A 209 13.22 30.27 -0.70
N GLN A 210 12.71 29.63 -1.75
CA GLN A 210 12.66 28.17 -1.80
C GLN A 210 14.09 27.62 -1.84
N GLU A 211 14.69 27.40 -0.67
CA GLU A 211 15.67 26.33 -0.56
C GLU A 211 14.95 25.06 -1.00
N GLN A 212 15.54 24.33 -1.94
CA GLN A 212 15.05 23.03 -2.37
C GLN A 212 15.03 22.10 -1.13
N ASN A 213 13.89 22.05 -0.41
CA ASN A 213 13.61 21.22 0.76
C ASN A 213 14.78 21.06 1.76
N PRO A 214 14.86 21.88 2.83
CA PRO A 214 15.85 21.70 3.90
C PRO A 214 15.70 20.38 4.69
N THR A 215 14.60 19.64 4.48
CA THR A 215 14.31 18.34 5.10
C THR A 215 14.36 17.21 4.06
N ALA A 216 15.49 17.05 3.40
CA ALA A 216 15.82 15.78 2.75
C ALA A 216 16.06 14.73 3.86
N SER A 217 15.00 14.26 4.50
CA SER A 217 15.05 13.11 5.41
C SER A 217 15.72 11.95 4.65
N LYS A 218 16.86 11.48 5.17
CA LYS A 218 17.61 10.38 4.56
C LYS A 218 16.74 9.12 4.56
N ALA A 219 17.08 8.15 3.71
CA ALA A 219 16.46 6.83 3.78
C ALA A 219 16.50 6.32 5.22
N ILE A 220 15.33 5.96 5.75
CA ILE A 220 15.18 5.46 7.12
C ILE A 220 15.46 3.96 7.13
N ILE A 221 15.00 3.27 6.09
CA ILE A 221 15.33 1.88 5.81
C ILE A 221 15.79 1.71 4.37
N ASP A 222 16.48 0.60 4.11
CA ASP A 222 16.73 0.11 2.76
C ASP A 222 15.68 -0.94 2.32
N PRO A 223 15.67 -1.34 1.02
CA PRO A 223 14.73 -2.34 0.52
C PRO A 223 14.80 -3.71 1.21
N ALA A 224 15.97 -4.13 1.71
CA ALA A 224 16.13 -5.41 2.39
C ALA A 224 15.53 -5.38 3.80
N GLN A 225 15.72 -4.27 4.53
CA GLN A 225 15.09 -4.00 5.81
C GLN A 225 13.57 -3.90 5.69
N LEU A 226 13.06 -3.23 4.63
CA LEU A 226 11.62 -3.22 4.33
C LEU A 226 11.09 -4.65 4.16
N GLN A 227 11.80 -5.50 3.43
CA GLN A 227 11.40 -6.88 3.24
C GLN A 227 11.34 -7.66 4.57
N MET A 228 12.33 -7.48 5.46
CA MET A 228 12.33 -8.12 6.79
C MET A 228 11.14 -7.66 7.63
N LEU A 229 10.83 -6.36 7.60
CA LEU A 229 9.68 -5.80 8.32
C LEU A 229 8.35 -6.33 7.75
N GLN A 230 8.21 -6.39 6.43
CA GLN A 230 7.03 -6.99 5.77
C GLN A 230 6.86 -8.48 6.12
N GLN A 231 7.96 -9.23 6.28
CA GLN A 231 7.93 -10.62 6.74
C GLN A 231 7.52 -10.73 8.21
N HIS A 232 7.99 -9.82 9.06
CA HIS A 232 7.59 -9.77 10.46
C HIS A 232 6.10 -9.47 10.61
N VAL A 233 5.60 -8.43 9.92
CA VAL A 233 4.16 -8.10 9.83
C VAL A 233 3.37 -9.31 9.34
N ALA A 234 3.92 -10.08 8.41
CA ALA A 234 3.25 -11.25 7.91
C ALA A 234 3.05 -12.37 8.95
N GLY A 235 3.87 -12.37 10.02
CA GLY A 235 3.82 -13.30 11.14
C GLY A 235 2.97 -12.83 12.33
N VAL A 236 2.40 -11.63 12.29
CA VAL A 236 1.46 -11.14 13.33
C VAL A 236 0.30 -12.12 13.47
N SER A 237 0.00 -12.54 14.69
CA SER A 237 -0.97 -13.62 14.92
C SER A 237 -2.40 -13.19 14.56
N VAL A 238 -3.18 -14.11 13.98
CA VAL A 238 -4.59 -13.89 13.67
C VAL A 238 -5.37 -15.06 14.24
N ASP A 239 -6.21 -14.80 15.24
CA ASP A 239 -7.02 -15.84 15.85
C ASP A 239 -8.04 -16.41 14.86
N VAL A 240 -8.38 -17.69 15.03
CA VAL A 240 -9.33 -18.38 14.16
C VAL A 240 -10.71 -17.72 14.14
N ASN A 241 -11.14 -17.10 15.25
CA ASN A 241 -12.42 -16.39 15.31
C ASN A 241 -12.39 -15.09 14.49
N VAL A 242 -11.25 -14.39 14.45
CA VAL A 242 -11.05 -13.23 13.57
C VAL A 242 -11.04 -13.66 12.10
N GLN A 243 -10.41 -14.80 11.79
CA GLN A 243 -10.44 -15.36 10.42
C GLN A 243 -11.86 -15.77 9.99
N LYS A 244 -12.63 -16.39 10.89
CA LYS A 244 -14.05 -16.71 10.64
C LYS A 244 -14.86 -15.46 10.40
N TYR A 245 -14.70 -14.44 11.23
CA TYR A 245 -15.35 -13.14 11.04
C TYR A 245 -15.01 -12.52 9.68
N LEU A 246 -13.75 -12.58 9.26
CA LEU A 246 -13.32 -12.09 7.94
C LEU A 246 -13.97 -12.88 6.79
N VAL A 247 -14.13 -14.20 6.92
CA VAL A 247 -14.83 -15.05 5.94
C VAL A 247 -16.33 -14.73 5.89
N GLU A 248 -16.96 -14.47 7.03
CA GLU A 248 -18.36 -14.07 7.12
C GLU A 248 -18.58 -12.71 6.45
N LEU A 249 -17.73 -11.72 6.71
CA LEU A 249 -17.74 -10.42 6.03
C LEU A 249 -17.58 -10.58 4.51
N ALA A 250 -16.63 -11.41 4.07
CA ALA A 250 -16.46 -11.68 2.64
C ALA A 250 -17.70 -12.34 2.03
N THR A 251 -18.35 -13.24 2.77
CA THR A 251 -19.61 -13.86 2.34
C THR A 251 -20.74 -12.84 2.24
N ALA A 252 -20.84 -11.92 3.22
CA ALA A 252 -21.78 -10.81 3.19
C ALA A 252 -21.56 -9.93 1.95
N THR A 253 -20.31 -9.61 1.58
CA THR A 253 -20.03 -8.84 0.34
C THR A 253 -20.53 -9.55 -0.93
N ARG A 254 -20.44 -10.89 -1.00
CA ARG A 254 -20.84 -11.68 -2.18
C ARG A 254 -22.35 -11.85 -2.31
N ASN A 255 -23.06 -11.72 -1.21
CA ASN A 255 -24.52 -11.86 -1.14
C ASN A 255 -25.24 -10.51 -0.99
N HIS A 256 -24.50 -9.40 -0.96
CA HIS A 256 -25.08 -8.07 -0.83
C HIS A 256 -25.80 -7.66 -2.13
N ARG A 257 -27.07 -7.26 -2.03
CA ARG A 257 -27.94 -6.98 -3.19
C ARG A 257 -27.40 -5.89 -4.14
N ASP A 258 -26.68 -4.92 -3.59
CA ASP A 258 -26.15 -3.76 -4.31
C ASP A 258 -24.68 -3.97 -4.75
N VAL A 259 -24.14 -5.19 -4.63
CA VAL A 259 -22.78 -5.54 -5.04
C VAL A 259 -22.82 -6.53 -6.20
N THR A 260 -22.34 -6.11 -7.37
CA THR A 260 -22.29 -6.97 -8.57
C THR A 260 -21.21 -8.05 -8.45
N LEU A 261 -20.05 -7.67 -7.90
CA LEU A 261 -18.90 -8.55 -7.69
C LEU A 261 -18.38 -8.39 -6.26
N GLY A 262 -18.60 -9.41 -5.44
CA GLY A 262 -18.15 -9.44 -4.05
C GLY A 262 -16.64 -9.70 -3.90
N LEU A 263 -16.19 -9.74 -2.65
CA LEU A 263 -14.77 -9.88 -2.33
C LEU A 263 -14.18 -11.21 -2.84
N SER A 264 -13.12 -11.12 -3.64
CA SER A 264 -12.37 -12.27 -4.15
C SER A 264 -11.56 -12.97 -3.03
N PRO A 265 -11.15 -14.24 -3.21
CA PRO A 265 -10.20 -14.87 -2.29
C PRO A 265 -8.88 -14.11 -2.15
N ARG A 266 -8.41 -13.45 -3.22
CA ARG A 266 -7.23 -12.57 -3.15
C ARG A 266 -7.50 -11.35 -2.28
N GLY A 267 -8.68 -10.73 -2.42
CA GLY A 267 -9.11 -9.63 -1.57
C GLY A 267 -9.15 -10.01 -0.09
N LEU A 268 -9.60 -11.22 0.23
CA LEU A 268 -9.60 -11.76 1.60
C LEU A 268 -8.18 -11.81 2.20
N LEU A 269 -7.21 -12.36 1.45
CA LEU A 269 -5.82 -12.45 1.89
C LEU A 269 -5.19 -11.07 2.06
N THR A 270 -5.50 -10.14 1.15
CA THR A 270 -5.07 -8.74 1.24
C THR A 270 -5.65 -8.06 2.47
N TRP A 271 -6.92 -8.29 2.79
CA TRP A 271 -7.58 -7.74 3.98
C TRP A 271 -6.92 -8.24 5.26
N GLN A 272 -6.69 -9.54 5.38
CA GLN A 272 -5.99 -10.10 6.53
C GLN A 272 -4.58 -9.48 6.69
N ARG A 273 -3.81 -9.38 5.60
CA ARG A 273 -2.46 -8.83 5.65
C ARG A 273 -2.45 -7.36 6.05
N ALA A 274 -3.40 -6.57 5.56
CA ALA A 274 -3.56 -5.18 5.95
C ALA A 274 -3.95 -5.02 7.42
N ALA A 275 -4.82 -5.88 7.94
CA ALA A 275 -5.17 -5.88 9.36
C ALA A 275 -4.00 -6.29 10.26
N GLN A 276 -3.17 -7.24 9.82
CA GLN A 276 -1.90 -7.57 10.49
C GLN A 276 -0.95 -6.37 10.52
N ALA A 277 -0.81 -5.67 9.40
CA ALA A 277 0.01 -4.44 9.32
C ALA A 277 -0.55 -3.35 10.25
N TRP A 278 -1.88 -3.17 10.27
CA TRP A 278 -2.55 -2.21 11.14
C TRP A 278 -2.33 -2.53 12.62
N ALA A 279 -2.56 -3.78 13.04
CA ALA A 279 -2.31 -4.22 14.41
C ALA A 279 -0.86 -3.95 14.84
N HIS A 280 0.10 -4.23 13.95
CA HIS A 280 1.51 -3.96 14.19
C HIS A 280 1.81 -2.46 14.35
N LEU A 281 1.22 -1.59 13.51
CA LEU A 281 1.33 -0.13 13.66
C LEU A 281 0.74 0.37 14.99
N GLN A 282 -0.29 -0.32 15.50
CA GLN A 282 -0.89 -0.12 16.82
C GLN A 282 -0.12 -0.81 17.96
N ARG A 283 1.12 -1.27 17.70
CA ARG A 283 2.03 -1.89 18.67
C ARG A 283 1.49 -3.21 19.25
N ARG A 284 0.74 -3.97 18.46
CA ARG A 284 0.23 -5.30 18.82
C ARG A 284 0.77 -6.37 17.89
N ASP A 285 1.07 -7.54 18.46
CA ASP A 285 1.51 -8.74 17.73
C ASP A 285 0.35 -9.72 17.44
N PHE A 286 -0.88 -9.24 17.59
CA PHE A 286 -2.10 -9.99 17.28
C PHE A 286 -3.18 -9.06 16.72
N VAL A 287 -3.98 -9.60 15.79
CA VAL A 287 -5.11 -8.90 15.16
C VAL A 287 -6.36 -9.04 16.00
N VAL A 288 -7.10 -7.95 16.17
CA VAL A 288 -8.45 -7.91 16.75
C VAL A 288 -9.50 -7.58 15.68
N PRO A 289 -10.80 -7.85 15.90
CA PRO A 289 -11.84 -7.52 14.92
C PRO A 289 -11.86 -6.05 14.51
N ASP A 290 -11.55 -5.13 15.42
CA ASP A 290 -11.51 -3.69 15.11
C ASP A 290 -10.47 -3.35 14.04
N ASP A 291 -9.36 -4.09 13.95
CA ASP A 291 -8.35 -3.90 12.90
C ASP A 291 -8.91 -4.25 11.52
N ILE A 292 -9.71 -5.31 11.45
CA ILE A 292 -10.40 -5.73 10.24
C ILE A 292 -11.38 -4.64 9.80
N GLN A 293 -12.15 -4.10 10.74
CA GLN A 293 -13.10 -3.02 10.46
C GLN A 293 -12.41 -1.72 10.03
N HIS A 294 -11.30 -1.36 10.67
CA HIS A 294 -10.59 -0.11 10.41
C HIS A 294 -10.07 -0.03 8.97
N VAL A 295 -9.50 -1.12 8.45
CA VAL A 295 -8.98 -1.16 7.08
C VAL A 295 -10.04 -1.56 6.04
N ALA A 296 -11.28 -1.83 6.46
CA ALA A 296 -12.34 -2.33 5.59
C ALA A 296 -12.68 -1.38 4.45
N GLY A 297 -12.88 -0.09 4.75
CA GLY A 297 -13.23 0.94 3.75
C GLY A 297 -12.25 0.95 2.58
N PRO A 298 -10.96 1.26 2.81
CA PRO A 298 -9.96 1.28 1.75
C PRO A 298 -9.84 -0.01 0.94
N ILE A 299 -10.05 -1.18 1.57
CA ILE A 299 -9.87 -2.48 0.93
C ILE A 299 -11.09 -2.92 0.13
N LEU A 300 -12.29 -2.63 0.63
CA LEU A 300 -13.54 -2.97 -0.02
C LEU A 300 -13.89 -1.97 -1.12
N GLU A 301 -13.66 -0.67 -0.92
CA GLU A 301 -13.98 0.36 -1.92
C GLU A 301 -13.19 0.24 -3.23
N VAL A 302 -12.05 -0.47 -3.23
CA VAL A 302 -11.33 -0.77 -4.47
C VAL A 302 -11.85 -2.02 -5.19
N ARG A 303 -12.65 -2.86 -4.51
CA ARG A 303 -13.05 -4.19 -5.01
C ARG A 303 -14.53 -4.33 -5.26
N LEU A 304 -15.35 -3.63 -4.49
CA LEU A 304 -16.80 -3.68 -4.63
C LEU A 304 -17.18 -2.87 -5.87
N ALA A 305 -17.81 -3.56 -6.80
CA ALA A 305 -18.44 -3.00 -7.99
C ALA A 305 -19.70 -2.23 -7.59
N VAL A 306 -19.52 -1.00 -7.13
CA VAL A 306 -20.59 -0.14 -6.60
C VAL A 306 -20.47 1.26 -7.19
N ASP A 307 -21.61 1.97 -7.31
CA ASP A 307 -21.59 3.38 -7.66
C ASP A 307 -20.73 4.17 -6.67
N ILE A 308 -19.97 5.15 -7.17
CA ILE A 308 -18.89 5.86 -6.46
C ILE A 308 -19.36 6.43 -5.10
N ASP A 309 -20.60 6.91 -5.03
CA ASP A 309 -21.19 7.51 -3.83
C ASP A 309 -21.76 6.48 -2.83
N SER A 310 -22.03 5.25 -3.29
CA SER A 310 -22.66 4.20 -2.49
C SER A 310 -21.64 3.33 -1.74
N GLY A 311 -20.37 3.34 -2.15
CA GLY A 311 -19.33 2.47 -1.59
C GLY A 311 -19.18 2.54 -0.07
N PRO A 312 -18.94 3.72 0.54
CA PRO A 312 -18.81 3.85 1.99
C PRO A 312 -20.04 3.38 2.76
N LYS A 313 -21.24 3.63 2.20
CA LYS A 313 -22.50 3.20 2.80
C LYS A 313 -22.65 1.67 2.78
N ILE A 314 -22.36 1.03 1.65
CA ILE A 314 -22.42 -0.43 1.51
C ILE A 314 -21.39 -1.10 2.43
N VAL A 315 -20.17 -0.56 2.52
CA VAL A 315 -19.17 -1.08 3.47
C VAL A 315 -19.70 -1.04 4.89
N LYS A 316 -20.30 0.08 5.31
CA LYS A 316 -20.90 0.21 6.63
C LYS A 316 -22.03 -0.81 6.86
N GLU A 317 -22.94 -0.95 5.91
CA GLU A 317 -24.04 -1.94 5.97
C GLU A 317 -23.50 -3.37 6.11
N ILE A 318 -22.44 -3.72 5.38
CA ILE A 318 -21.78 -5.03 5.48
C ILE A 318 -21.17 -5.25 6.87
N LEU A 319 -20.43 -4.26 7.39
CA LEU A 319 -19.80 -4.36 8.72
C LEU A 319 -20.85 -4.49 9.84
N GLU A 320 -21.97 -3.79 9.74
CA GLU A 320 -23.09 -3.86 10.69
C GLU A 320 -23.88 -5.17 10.58
N SER A 321 -23.87 -5.82 9.41
CA SER A 321 -24.63 -7.06 9.17
C SER A 321 -24.01 -8.31 9.80
N VAL A 322 -22.70 -8.28 10.10
CA VAL A 322 -21.97 -9.43 10.65
C VAL A 322 -21.57 -9.13 12.10
N PRO A 323 -22.02 -9.94 13.09
CA PRO A 323 -21.72 -9.70 14.49
C PRO A 323 -20.22 -9.84 14.76
N VAL A 324 -19.69 -8.93 15.58
CA VAL A 324 -18.28 -8.96 15.99
C VAL A 324 -18.06 -10.14 16.94
N PRO A 325 -17.05 -11.01 16.69
CA PRO A 325 -16.79 -12.15 17.56
C PRO A 325 -16.25 -11.68 18.91
N VAL A 326 -16.59 -12.41 19.98
CA VAL A 326 -15.96 -12.24 21.29
C VAL A 326 -14.61 -12.94 21.26
N LEU A 327 -13.53 -12.19 21.50
CA LEU A 327 -12.19 -12.78 21.67
C LEU A 327 -12.14 -13.46 23.04
N ASN A 328 -11.75 -14.73 23.05
CA ASN A 328 -11.53 -15.50 24.27
C ASN A 328 -10.09 -15.36 24.77
#